data_AF-A0A2V7M1V7-F1
#
_entry.id   AF-A0A2V7M1V7-F1
#
_cell.length_a   1.000
_cell.length_b   1.000
_cell.length_c   1.000
_cell.angle_alpha   90.00
_cell.angle_beta   90.00
_cell.angle_gamma   90.00
#
_symmetry.space_group_name_H-M   'P 1'
#
loop_
_entity.id
_entity.type
_entity.pdbx_description
1 polymer ?
#
loop_
_entity_poly.entity_id
_entity_poly.type
_entity_poly.pdbx_seq_one_letter_code
_entity_poly.pdbx_strand_id
1 'polypeptide(L)'
;MLEQIRAAQVGEIVAIIGSSDRVVLMGDLNDTPGSPMYGVLASSGFTDTWTAMHPGVGADGLTCCHVADLSDQVANFDQRIDYIWTRGFAKGNGTIQGSIDRFGNVPADRLTGPAYPIWPSDHAGLVAALR
;
A
#
# COMPACT_ATOMS: atom_id res chain seq x y z
N MET A 1 10.73 -17.83 -7.20
CA MET A 1 9.71 -18.13 -8.24
C MET A 1 8.45 -17.29 -8.02
N LEU A 2 7.86 -17.25 -6.82
CA LEU A 2 6.66 -16.44 -6.54
C LEU A 2 6.86 -14.93 -6.76
N GLU A 3 7.95 -14.34 -6.25
CA GLU A 3 8.29 -12.92 -6.47
C GLU A 3 8.41 -12.56 -7.96
N GLN A 4 8.88 -13.50 -8.78
CA GLN A 4 8.99 -13.31 -10.24
C GLN A 4 7.61 -13.34 -10.91
N ILE A 5 6.66 -14.12 -10.39
CA ILE A 5 5.28 -14.10 -10.86
C ILE A 5 4.64 -12.75 -10.55
N ARG A 6 4.82 -12.22 -9.33
CA ARG A 6 4.30 -10.89 -8.94
C ARG A 6 4.91 -9.77 -9.80
N ALA A 7 6.22 -9.85 -10.06
CA ALA A 7 6.88 -8.93 -10.98
C ALA A 7 6.35 -9.03 -12.41
N ALA A 8 6.08 -10.25 -12.91
CA ALA A 8 5.48 -10.44 -14.23
C ALA A 8 4.05 -9.88 -14.31
N GLN A 9 3.20 -10.14 -13.30
CA GLN A 9 1.84 -9.61 -13.21
C GLN A 9 1.83 -8.08 -13.24
N VAL A 10 2.71 -7.44 -12.46
CA VAL A 10 2.84 -5.99 -12.47
C VAL A 10 3.44 -5.48 -13.78
N GLY A 11 4.34 -6.25 -14.40
CA GLY A 11 4.82 -5.97 -15.77
C GLY A 11 3.69 -5.92 -16.80
N GLU A 12 2.74 -6.85 -16.74
CA GLU A 12 1.54 -6.85 -17.60
C GLU A 12 0.67 -5.61 -17.34
N ILE A 13 0.46 -5.24 -16.07
CA ILE A 13 -0.28 -4.03 -15.71
C ILE A 13 0.39 -2.78 -16.27
N VAL A 14 1.71 -2.64 -16.09
CA VAL A 14 2.49 -1.51 -16.63
C VAL A 14 2.39 -1.43 -18.14
N ALA A 15 2.48 -2.58 -18.83
CA ALA A 15 2.38 -2.64 -20.29
C ALA A 15 1.00 -2.14 -20.78
N ILE A 16 -0.08 -2.50 -20.08
CA ILE A 16 -1.45 -2.05 -20.40
C ILE A 16 -1.61 -0.55 -20.14
N ILE A 17 -1.08 -0.04 -19.02
CA ILE A 17 -1.15 1.39 -18.67
C ILE A 17 -0.41 2.26 -19.70
N GLY A 18 0.68 1.73 -20.27
CA GLY A 18 1.45 2.38 -21.32
C GLY A 18 2.00 3.75 -20.90
N SER A 19 1.86 4.73 -21.80
CA SER A 19 2.37 6.09 -21.64
C SER A 19 1.39 7.06 -20.98
N SER A 20 0.41 6.57 -20.22
CA SER A 20 -0.58 7.43 -19.56
C SER A 20 0.11 8.42 -18.59
N ASP A 21 -0.24 9.71 -18.71
CA ASP A 21 0.45 10.81 -18.02
C ASP A 21 0.18 10.86 -16.52
N ARG A 22 -1.03 10.48 -16.08
CA ARG A 22 -1.43 10.49 -14.66
C ARG A 22 -2.12 9.21 -14.28
N VAL A 23 -1.53 8.48 -13.34
CA VAL A 23 -2.00 7.14 -12.97
C VAL A 23 -1.90 6.95 -11.47
N VAL A 24 -2.95 6.33 -10.90
CA VAL A 24 -2.94 5.74 -9.57
C VAL A 24 -3.09 4.24 -9.74
N LEU A 25 -2.15 3.47 -9.20
CA LEU A 25 -2.22 2.01 -9.11
C LEU A 25 -2.25 1.65 -7.64
N MET A 26 -3.26 0.91 -7.21
CA MET A 26 -3.43 0.57 -5.80
C MET A 26 -3.98 -0.83 -5.59
N GLY A 27 -3.67 -1.41 -4.44
CA GLY A 27 -4.15 -2.72 -4.02
C GLY A 27 -3.12 -3.47 -3.18
N ASP A 28 -3.50 -4.65 -2.73
CA ASP A 28 -2.60 -5.66 -2.18
C ASP A 28 -1.77 -6.26 -3.31
N LEU A 29 -0.49 -5.88 -3.40
CA LEU A 29 0.45 -6.41 -4.39
C LEU A 29 1.20 -7.63 -3.87
N ASN A 30 0.95 -8.01 -2.62
CA ASN A 30 1.50 -9.20 -1.96
C ASN A 30 3.03 -9.26 -1.94
N ASP A 31 3.74 -8.16 -2.16
CA ASP A 31 5.21 -8.12 -2.18
C ASP A 31 5.73 -6.89 -1.46
N THR A 32 6.99 -6.94 -1.00
CA THR A 32 7.54 -5.92 -0.09
C THR A 32 8.43 -4.89 -0.80
N PRO A 33 8.74 -3.75 -0.16
CA PRO A 33 9.71 -2.81 -0.69
C PRO A 33 11.07 -3.49 -0.94
N GLY A 34 11.65 -3.26 -2.13
CA GLY A 34 12.89 -3.90 -2.57
C GLY A 34 12.70 -5.23 -3.33
N SER A 35 11.48 -5.75 -3.43
CA SER A 35 11.17 -6.91 -4.27
C SER A 35 11.32 -6.61 -5.77
N PRO A 36 11.43 -7.66 -6.62
CA PRO A 36 11.38 -7.49 -8.07
C PRO A 36 10.12 -6.77 -8.56
N MET A 37 8.95 -7.04 -7.97
CA MET A 37 7.69 -6.35 -8.27
C MET A 37 7.80 -4.85 -8.01
N TYR A 38 8.30 -4.47 -6.84
CA TYR A 38 8.54 -3.09 -6.46
C TYR A 38 9.49 -2.40 -7.45
N GLY A 39 10.55 -3.10 -7.87
CA GLY A 39 11.50 -2.64 -8.87
C GLY A 39 10.85 -2.32 -10.22
N VAL A 40 9.93 -3.16 -10.70
CA VAL A 40 9.20 -2.92 -11.97
C VAL A 40 8.40 -1.62 -11.92
N LEU A 41 7.67 -1.35 -10.84
CA LEU A 41 6.90 -0.10 -10.70
C LEU A 41 7.81 1.12 -10.64
N ALA A 42 8.84 1.07 -9.79
CA ALA A 42 9.80 2.15 -9.64
C ALA A 42 10.53 2.48 -10.95
N SER A 43 11.00 1.46 -11.68
CA SER A 43 11.66 1.67 -12.98
C SER A 43 10.71 2.17 -14.07
N SER A 44 9.40 1.95 -13.88
CA SER A 44 8.35 2.42 -14.79
C SER A 44 7.83 3.81 -14.41
N GLY A 45 8.55 4.57 -13.59
CA GLY A 45 8.22 5.95 -13.23
C GLY A 45 7.04 6.10 -12.27
N PHE A 46 6.62 5.02 -11.60
CA PHE A 46 5.74 5.12 -10.46
C PHE A 46 6.52 5.45 -9.19
N THR A 47 5.92 6.26 -8.34
CA THR A 47 6.40 6.61 -7.00
C THR A 47 5.54 5.93 -5.95
N ASP A 48 6.15 5.28 -4.97
CA ASP A 48 5.43 4.80 -3.78
C ASP A 48 4.95 6.04 -2.99
N THR A 49 3.64 6.24 -2.98
CA THR A 49 3.04 7.44 -2.40
C THR A 49 3.20 7.46 -0.88
N TRP A 50 3.20 6.29 -0.23
CA TRP A 50 3.39 6.21 1.23
C TRP A 50 4.78 6.72 1.61
N THR A 51 5.82 6.15 1.00
CA THR A 51 7.21 6.53 1.26
C THR A 51 7.47 7.99 0.92
N ALA A 52 6.91 8.49 -0.19
CA ALA A 52 7.09 9.88 -0.60
C ALA A 52 6.49 10.89 0.38
N MET A 53 5.40 10.54 1.07
CA MET A 53 4.72 11.44 2.01
C MET A 53 5.13 11.23 3.49
N HIS A 54 5.80 10.12 3.82
CA HIS A 54 6.24 9.79 5.19
C HIS A 54 7.75 9.56 5.29
N PRO A 55 8.60 10.57 5.06
CA PRO A 55 10.03 10.43 5.32
C PRO A 55 10.30 10.41 6.83
N GLY A 56 10.57 9.24 7.40
CA GLY A 56 11.01 9.09 8.80
C GLY A 56 10.14 8.13 9.63
N VAL A 57 9.70 8.57 10.81
CA VAL A 57 8.89 7.73 11.71
C VAL A 57 7.57 7.37 11.02
N GLY A 58 7.26 6.07 10.93
CA GLY A 58 6.09 5.57 10.20
C GLY A 58 6.34 5.29 8.71
N ALA A 59 7.58 5.45 8.23
CA ALA A 59 7.95 5.14 6.83
C ALA A 59 7.64 3.69 6.42
N ASP A 60 7.63 2.76 7.37
CA ASP A 60 7.42 1.33 7.10
C ASP A 60 6.04 1.03 6.52
N GLY A 61 5.03 1.84 6.83
CA GLY A 61 3.69 1.76 6.21
C GLY A 61 2.99 0.41 6.33
N LEU A 62 3.31 -0.35 7.38
CA LEU A 62 2.85 -1.73 7.55
C LEU A 62 1.31 -1.81 7.55
N THR A 63 0.78 -2.80 6.87
CA THR A 63 -0.66 -2.95 6.58
C THR A 63 -1.18 -4.35 6.90
N CYS A 64 -0.31 -5.35 7.01
CA CYS A 64 -0.67 -6.74 7.26
C CYS A 64 0.19 -7.34 8.41
N CYS A 65 -0.28 -8.31 9.20
CA CYS A 65 -1.67 -8.80 9.28
C CYS A 65 -2.14 -8.96 10.73
N HIS A 66 -3.44 -8.78 10.94
CA HIS A 66 -4.12 -9.27 12.13
C HIS A 66 -4.11 -10.80 12.18
N VAL A 67 -4.43 -11.35 13.35
CA VAL A 67 -4.60 -12.81 13.47
C VAL A 67 -5.82 -13.28 12.65
N ALA A 68 -5.83 -14.54 12.23
CA ALA A 68 -6.83 -15.07 11.29
C ALA A 68 -8.30 -14.93 11.74
N ASP A 69 -8.55 -14.84 13.05
CA ASP A 69 -9.88 -14.64 13.61
C ASP A 69 -10.19 -13.16 13.93
N LEU A 70 -9.29 -12.25 13.55
CA LEU A 70 -9.40 -10.79 13.68
C LEU A 70 -9.61 -10.32 15.14
N SER A 71 -9.17 -11.13 16.11
CA SER A 71 -9.48 -10.93 17.53
C SER A 71 -8.49 -10.06 18.29
N ASP A 72 -7.29 -9.84 17.75
CA ASP A 72 -6.22 -9.14 18.45
C ASP A 72 -6.66 -7.74 18.90
N GLN A 73 -6.17 -7.33 20.08
CA GLN A 73 -6.65 -6.11 20.70
C GLN A 73 -6.01 -4.84 20.15
N VAL A 74 -4.82 -4.97 19.58
CA VAL A 74 -4.00 -3.89 19.03
C VAL A 74 -3.36 -4.39 17.75
N ALA A 75 -3.47 -3.61 16.68
CA ALA A 75 -2.85 -3.91 15.40
C ALA A 75 -1.33 -4.07 15.57
N ASN A 76 -0.81 -5.23 15.16
CA ASN A 76 0.62 -5.54 15.17
C ASN A 76 1.09 -6.01 13.79
N PHE A 77 0.98 -5.12 12.81
CA PHE A 77 1.40 -5.39 11.44
C PHE A 77 2.92 -5.53 11.34
N ASP A 78 3.36 -6.46 10.51
CA ASP A 78 4.77 -6.75 10.22
C ASP A 78 5.10 -6.72 8.72
N GLN A 79 4.11 -6.49 7.86
CA GLN A 79 4.25 -6.52 6.40
C GLN A 79 3.75 -5.26 5.72
N ARG A 80 4.50 -4.81 4.69
CA ARG A 80 4.14 -3.72 3.77
C ARG A 80 3.84 -4.33 2.40
N ILE A 81 2.57 -4.64 2.13
CA ILE A 81 2.14 -5.32 0.89
C ILE A 81 0.98 -4.64 0.15
N ASP A 82 0.23 -3.78 0.84
CA ASP A 82 -0.80 -2.92 0.22
C ASP A 82 -0.19 -1.60 -0.22
N TYR A 83 -0.47 -1.11 -1.43
CA TYR A 83 0.15 0.10 -1.95
C TYR A 83 -0.82 1.08 -2.59
N ILE A 84 -0.39 2.34 -2.62
CA ILE A 84 -0.88 3.36 -3.55
C ILE A 84 0.34 3.92 -4.28
N TRP A 85 0.52 3.55 -5.54
CA TRP A 85 1.55 4.03 -6.44
C TRP A 85 1.00 5.14 -7.33
N THR A 86 1.80 6.18 -7.55
CA THR A 86 1.40 7.32 -8.38
C THR A 86 2.41 7.61 -9.47
N ARG A 87 1.93 7.98 -10.65
CA ARG A 87 2.75 8.48 -11.77
C ARG A 87 2.17 9.82 -12.23
N GLY A 88 3.04 10.82 -12.47
CA GLY A 88 2.64 12.15 -12.95
C GLY A 88 1.98 13.07 -11.92
N PHE A 89 2.04 12.72 -10.63
CA PHE A 89 1.56 13.55 -9.51
C PHE A 89 2.67 14.34 -8.80
N ALA A 90 3.94 13.99 -9.05
CA ALA A 90 5.06 14.75 -8.50
C ALA A 90 5.15 16.13 -9.17
N LYS A 91 5.39 17.17 -8.38
CA LYS A 91 5.72 18.52 -8.88
C LYS A 91 7.17 18.57 -9.38
N GLY A 92 7.58 19.70 -9.96
CA GLY A 92 8.94 19.89 -10.48
C GLY A 92 10.07 19.72 -9.45
N ASN A 93 9.75 19.71 -8.16
CA ASN A 93 10.66 19.40 -7.04
C ASN A 93 10.62 17.92 -6.61
N GLY A 94 9.91 17.05 -7.32
CA GLY A 94 9.78 15.62 -7.03
C GLY A 94 8.74 15.27 -5.94
N THR A 95 8.08 16.25 -5.32
CA THR A 95 7.16 15.99 -4.21
C THR A 95 5.73 15.75 -4.68
N ILE A 96 5.07 14.75 -4.12
CA ILE A 96 3.62 14.53 -4.28
C ILE A 96 2.90 15.36 -3.22
N GLN A 97 1.89 16.15 -3.62
CA GLN A 97 1.09 16.93 -2.68
C GLN A 97 -0.21 16.21 -2.34
N GLY A 98 -0.58 16.24 -1.06
CA GLY A 98 -1.77 15.54 -0.61
C GLY A 98 -1.65 15.04 0.82
N SER A 99 -2.38 13.96 1.08
CA SER A 99 -2.27 13.14 2.28
C SER A 99 -2.43 11.68 1.90
N ILE A 100 -1.79 10.80 2.66
CA ILE A 100 -2.05 9.36 2.65
C ILE A 100 -2.07 8.91 4.10
N ASP A 101 -2.96 8.00 4.46
CA ASP A 101 -3.00 7.42 5.80
C ASP A 101 -3.57 6.00 5.77
N ARG A 102 -3.38 5.28 6.87
CA ARG A 102 -4.03 4.00 7.12
C ARG A 102 -5.39 4.23 7.78
N PHE A 103 -6.30 3.28 7.60
CA PHE A 103 -7.56 3.22 8.33
C PHE A 103 -7.91 1.77 8.69
N GLY A 104 -8.81 1.58 9.66
CA GLY A 104 -9.16 0.24 10.14
C GLY A 104 -8.03 -0.38 10.97
N ASN A 105 -7.20 0.45 11.61
CA ASN A 105 -5.94 0.04 12.24
C ASN A 105 -5.77 0.54 13.68
N VAL A 106 -6.77 1.25 14.24
CA VAL A 106 -6.78 1.62 15.66
C VAL A 106 -7.88 0.86 16.40
N PRO A 107 -7.72 0.58 17.72
CA PRO A 107 -8.70 -0.24 18.47
C PRO A 107 -10.16 0.26 18.40
N ALA A 108 -10.37 1.55 18.18
CA ALA A 108 -11.70 2.15 18.02
C ALA A 108 -12.38 1.79 16.70
N ASP A 109 -11.65 1.29 15.69
CA ASP A 109 -12.18 0.87 14.39
C ASP A 109 -12.79 -0.53 14.42
N ARG A 110 -12.61 -1.28 15.53
CA ARG A 110 -13.13 -2.63 15.68
C ARG A 110 -14.66 -2.65 15.68
N LEU A 111 -15.21 -3.62 14.99
CA LEU A 111 -16.65 -3.81 14.81
C LEU A 111 -17.19 -4.85 15.79
N THR A 112 -18.50 -4.81 16.10
CA THR A 112 -19.15 -5.88 16.84
C THR A 112 -19.07 -7.18 16.06
N GLY A 113 -18.30 -8.14 16.54
CA GLY A 113 -18.23 -9.49 15.98
C GLY A 113 -19.21 -10.45 16.66
N PRO A 114 -19.26 -11.71 16.18
CA PRO A 114 -20.23 -12.70 16.67
C PRO A 114 -19.97 -13.16 18.11
N ALA A 115 -18.72 -13.06 18.60
CA ALA A 115 -18.33 -13.45 19.97
C ALA A 115 -17.56 -12.35 20.72
N TYR A 116 -16.80 -11.53 19.99
CA TYR A 116 -15.99 -10.42 20.50
C TYR A 116 -15.87 -9.36 19.40
N PRO A 117 -15.45 -8.11 19.72
CA PRO A 117 -15.13 -7.13 18.69
C PRO A 117 -14.04 -7.64 17.75
N ILE A 118 -14.18 -7.44 16.44
CA ILE A 118 -13.23 -7.89 15.42
C ILE A 118 -12.73 -6.73 14.57
N TRP A 119 -11.53 -6.86 14.01
CA TRP A 119 -11.07 -5.93 12.98
C TRP A 119 -11.95 -6.01 11.71
N PRO A 120 -12.12 -4.91 10.96
CA PRO A 120 -12.88 -4.92 9.71
C PRO A 120 -12.29 -5.83 8.62
N SER A 121 -10.97 -6.03 8.64
CA SER A 121 -10.19 -6.91 7.76
C SER A 121 -8.94 -7.34 8.50
N ASP A 122 -8.24 -8.36 8.00
CA ASP A 122 -6.89 -8.73 8.43
C ASP A 122 -5.81 -7.72 8.04
N HIS A 123 -6.12 -6.82 7.11
CA HIS A 123 -5.27 -5.72 6.68
C HIS A 123 -5.82 -4.36 7.13
N ALA A 124 -4.94 -3.40 7.37
CA ALA A 124 -5.29 -1.98 7.36
C ALA A 124 -5.51 -1.49 5.92
N GLY A 125 -6.53 -0.67 5.72
CA GLY A 125 -6.76 -0.01 4.45
C GLY A 125 -5.82 1.19 4.26
N LEU A 126 -5.60 1.59 3.00
CA LEU A 126 -4.92 2.83 2.63
C LEU A 126 -5.89 3.80 1.97
N VAL A 127 -5.80 5.07 2.35
CA VAL A 127 -6.55 6.17 1.72
C VAL A 127 -5.61 7.29 1.36
N ALA A 128 -5.74 7.85 0.15
CA ALA A 128 -4.95 8.99 -0.30
C ALA A 128 -5.84 10.08 -0.92
N ALA A 129 -5.46 11.33 -0.69
CA ALA A 129 -5.99 12.49 -1.37
C ALA A 129 -4.83 13.17 -2.11
N LEU A 130 -4.86 13.18 -3.44
CA LEU A 130 -3.78 13.68 -4.31
C LEU A 130 -4.16 15.03 -4.93
N ARG A 131 -3.19 15.94 -5.10
CA ARG A 131 -3.38 17.29 -5.66
C ARG A 131 -2.46 17.59 -6.84
#